data_AF-E2ZN00-F1
#
_entry.id   AF-E2ZN00-F1
#
_cell.length_a   1.000
_cell.length_b   1.000
_cell.length_c   1.000
_cell.angle_alpha   90.00
_cell.angle_beta   90.00
_cell.angle_gamma   90.00
#
_symmetry.space_group_name_H-M   'P 1'
#
loop_
_entity.id
_entity.type
_entity.pdbx_description
1 polymer ?
#
loop_
_entity_poly.entity_id
_entity_poly.type
_entity_poly.pdbx_seq_one_letter_code
_entity_poly.pdbx_strand_id
1 'polypeptide(L)'
;MILARDDIEKAVSWWAGKLLDHQPHSNGDDSFTSVTACFLADMAQQDITLDQVNAFKAALTKSIEEYAKSIPAFGFSIGSDYGPCKMLADAADEAGISRANFPFKTTMFFTEKEGILVRDGYGALPVRIC
;
A
#
# COMPACT_ATOMS: atom_id res chain seq x y z
N MET A 1 15.18 12.80 -2.98
CA MET A 1 14.58 12.53 -4.32
C MET A 1 13.47 13.55 -4.59
N ILE A 2 13.27 14.00 -5.83
CA ILE A 2 12.11 14.83 -6.19
C ILE A 2 11.15 13.97 -6.99
N LEU A 3 9.99 13.66 -6.41
CA LEU A 3 8.91 12.97 -7.10
C LEU A 3 8.00 13.99 -7.78
N ALA A 4 7.55 13.70 -9.00
CA ALA A 4 6.52 14.51 -9.63
C ALA A 4 5.21 14.36 -8.84
N ARG A 5 4.42 15.44 -8.74
CA ARG A 5 3.14 15.40 -8.03
C ARG A 5 2.19 14.34 -8.61
N ASP A 6 2.18 14.18 -9.93
CA ASP A 6 1.40 13.16 -10.65
C ASP A 6 1.81 11.73 -10.26
N ASP A 7 3.10 11.48 -10.04
CA ASP A 7 3.60 10.19 -9.57
C ASP A 7 3.08 9.87 -8.16
N ILE A 8 3.12 10.85 -7.25
CA ILE A 8 2.59 10.68 -5.89
C ILE A 8 1.09 10.43 -5.94
N GLU A 9 0.34 11.16 -6.77
CA GLU A 9 -1.10 10.98 -6.92
C GLU A 9 -1.45 9.58 -7.44
N LYS A 10 -0.69 9.05 -8.40
CA LYS A 10 -0.83 7.68 -8.90
C LYS A 10 -0.50 6.63 -7.83
N ALA A 11 0.60 6.80 -7.11
CA ALA A 11 0.97 5.91 -6.00
C ALA A 11 -0.13 5.82 -4.94
N VAL A 12 -0.59 6.99 -4.49
CA VAL A 12 -1.61 7.10 -3.45
C VAL A 12 -2.95 6.54 -3.92
N SER A 13 -3.34 6.83 -5.16
CA SER A 13 -4.58 6.31 -5.74
C SER A 13 -4.53 4.80 -5.95
N TRP A 14 -3.35 4.23 -6.24
CA TRP A 14 -3.17 2.78 -6.32
C TRP A 14 -3.44 2.09 -4.98
N TRP A 15 -2.85 2.60 -3.89
CA TRP A 15 -3.11 2.07 -2.54
C TRP A 15 -4.57 2.26 -2.12
N ALA A 16 -5.16 3.43 -2.39
CA ALA A 16 -6.58 3.68 -2.13
C ALA A 16 -7.49 2.71 -2.90
N GLY A 17 -7.16 2.41 -4.15
CA GLY A 17 -7.86 1.40 -4.95
C GLY A 17 -7.80 0.02 -4.30
N LYS A 18 -6.65 -0.39 -3.77
CA LYS A 18 -6.51 -1.67 -3.05
C LYS A 18 -7.34 -1.76 -1.79
N LEU A 19 -7.48 -0.66 -1.06
CA LEU A 19 -8.36 -0.60 0.11
C LEU A 19 -9.84 -0.77 -0.26
N LEU A 20 -10.26 -0.27 -1.43
CA LEU A 20 -11.64 -0.33 -1.91
C LEU A 20 -12.03 -1.62 -2.65
N ASP A 21 -11.06 -2.37 -3.19
CA ASP A 21 -11.34 -3.53 -4.05
C ASP A 21 -11.73 -4.80 -3.28
N HIS A 22 -11.67 -4.78 -1.93
CA HIS A 22 -12.03 -5.91 -1.03
C HIS A 22 -11.53 -7.28 -1.51
N GLN A 23 -10.33 -7.32 -2.11
CA GLN A 23 -9.79 -8.58 -2.58
C GLN A 23 -9.38 -9.47 -1.40
N PRO A 24 -9.61 -10.80 -1.48
CA PRO A 24 -9.12 -11.73 -0.50
C PRO A 24 -7.61 -11.62 -0.33
N HIS A 25 -7.14 -11.76 0.90
CA HIS A 25 -5.71 -11.82 1.17
C HIS A 25 -5.10 -13.06 0.53
N SER A 26 -3.90 -12.89 -0.01
CA SER A 26 -3.06 -13.98 -0.47
C SER A 26 -1.61 -13.69 -0.12
N ASN A 27 -0.94 -14.71 0.41
CA ASN A 27 0.51 -14.68 0.64
C ASN A 27 1.29 -15.57 -0.36
N GLY A 28 0.60 -16.17 -1.34
CA GLY A 28 1.18 -17.06 -2.35
C GLY A 28 1.45 -18.50 -1.90
N ASP A 29 0.98 -18.93 -0.73
CA ASP A 29 1.04 -20.32 -0.24
C ASP A 29 -0.36 -20.92 -0.10
N ASP A 30 -0.57 -22.09 -0.70
CA ASP A 30 -1.85 -22.82 -0.72
C ASP A 30 -1.97 -23.87 0.41
N SER A 31 -1.01 -23.91 1.34
CA SER A 31 -1.11 -24.79 2.52
C SER A 31 -2.35 -24.47 3.37
N PHE A 32 -2.91 -25.48 4.03
CA PHE A 32 -4.11 -25.31 4.88
C PHE A 32 -3.95 -24.20 5.93
N THR A 33 -2.78 -24.13 6.56
CA THR A 33 -2.45 -23.10 7.55
C THR A 33 -2.47 -21.70 6.92
N SER A 34 -1.88 -21.57 5.73
CA SER A 34 -1.83 -20.31 4.99
C SER A 34 -3.23 -19.82 4.58
N VAL A 35 -4.02 -20.71 3.98
CA VAL A 35 -5.40 -20.42 3.58
C VAL A 35 -6.26 -20.02 4.78
N THR A 36 -6.12 -20.72 5.91
CA THR A 36 -6.85 -20.37 7.15
C THR A 36 -6.45 -19.00 7.67
N ALA A 37 -5.16 -18.65 7.64
CA ALA A 37 -4.69 -17.34 8.09
C ALA A 37 -5.22 -16.20 7.21
N CYS A 38 -5.21 -16.39 5.88
CA CYS A 38 -5.76 -15.41 4.94
C CYS A 38 -7.27 -15.23 5.14
N PHE A 39 -8.01 -16.33 5.30
CA PHE A 39 -9.44 -16.28 5.58
C PHE A 39 -9.77 -15.51 6.87
N LEU A 40 -9.00 -15.72 7.95
CA LEU A 40 -9.19 -14.95 9.19
C LEU A 40 -8.88 -13.47 9.01
N ALA A 41 -7.92 -13.11 8.16
CA ALA A 41 -7.62 -11.73 7.82
C ALA A 41 -8.75 -11.09 7.01
N ASP A 42 -9.33 -11.82 6.06
CA ASP A 42 -10.50 -11.39 5.27
C ASP A 42 -11.70 -11.09 6.17
N MET A 43 -11.97 -11.95 7.17
CA MET A 43 -13.03 -11.73 8.14
C MET A 43 -12.83 -10.49 9.02
N ALA A 44 -11.59 -9.99 9.14
CA ALA A 44 -11.26 -8.80 9.92
C ALA A 44 -11.30 -7.51 9.09
N GLN A 45 -11.49 -7.59 7.77
CA GLN A 45 -11.68 -6.42 6.92
C GLN A 45 -12.97 -5.67 7.29
N GLN A 46 -12.94 -4.36 7.10
CA GLN A 46 -14.08 -3.48 7.37
C GLN A 46 -14.49 -2.75 6.10
N ASP A 47 -15.75 -2.35 6.00
CA ASP A 47 -16.19 -1.45 4.93
C ASP A 47 -15.51 -0.09 5.09
N ILE A 48 -15.03 0.46 3.98
CA ILE A 48 -14.35 1.76 3.95
C ILE A 48 -15.22 2.77 3.23
N THR A 49 -15.48 3.89 3.89
CA THR A 49 -16.22 5.01 3.30
C THR A 49 -15.33 5.87 2.41
N LEU A 50 -15.95 6.62 1.49
CA LEU A 50 -15.23 7.52 0.60
C LEU A 50 -14.48 8.63 1.38
N ASP A 51 -15.02 9.10 2.49
CA ASP A 51 -14.37 10.11 3.35
C ASP A 51 -13.10 9.56 4.00
N GLN A 52 -13.13 8.31 4.47
CA GLN A 52 -11.93 7.65 4.99
C GLN A 52 -10.87 7.47 3.90
N VAL A 53 -11.28 7.07 2.68
CA VAL A 53 -10.33 6.98 1.55
C VAL A 53 -9.72 8.34 1.24
N ASN A 54 -10.50 9.41 1.20
CA ASN A 54 -9.99 10.75 0.93
C ASN A 54 -9.02 11.22 2.02
N ALA A 55 -9.33 10.97 3.29
CA ALA A 55 -8.43 11.25 4.41
C ALA A 55 -7.11 10.46 4.30
N PHE A 56 -7.19 9.16 3.99
CA PHE A 56 -6.02 8.31 3.77
C PHE A 56 -5.15 8.84 2.62
N LYS A 57 -5.76 9.22 1.49
CA LYS A 57 -5.03 9.77 0.36
C LYS A 57 -4.29 11.05 0.74
N ALA A 58 -4.94 11.96 1.48
CA ALA A 58 -4.31 13.19 1.93
C ALA A 58 -3.13 12.94 2.88
N ALA A 59 -3.32 12.07 3.88
CA ALA A 59 -2.28 11.70 4.85
C ALA A 59 -1.07 11.05 4.17
N LEU A 60 -1.31 10.04 3.31
CA LEU A 60 -0.23 9.33 2.63
C LEU A 60 0.51 10.24 1.64
N THR A 61 -0.18 11.12 0.92
CA THR A 61 0.44 12.12 0.03
C THR A 61 1.45 12.96 0.80
N LYS A 62 1.03 13.51 1.95
CA LYS A 62 1.91 14.32 2.80
C LYS A 62 3.13 13.53 3.28
N SER A 63 2.93 12.30 3.77
CA SER A 63 4.05 11.47 4.25
C SER A 63 5.04 11.12 3.15
N ILE A 64 4.58 10.81 1.93
CA ILE A 64 5.45 10.54 0.78
C ILE A 64 6.24 11.79 0.40
N GLU A 65 5.60 12.96 0.34
CA GLU A 65 6.27 14.22 0.01
C GLU A 65 7.36 14.58 1.03
N GLU A 66 7.07 14.44 2.32
CA GLU A 66 8.02 14.73 3.40
C GLU A 66 9.19 13.72 3.39
N TYR A 67 8.90 12.44 3.20
CA TYR A 67 9.93 11.40 3.18
C TYR A 67 10.82 11.48 1.94
N ALA A 68 10.25 11.72 0.76
CA ALA A 68 11.04 11.85 -0.48
C ALA A 68 12.05 13.01 -0.40
N LYS A 69 11.70 14.10 0.30
CA LYS A 69 12.59 15.25 0.56
C LYS A 69 13.71 14.94 1.56
N SER A 70 13.51 13.98 2.47
CA SER A 70 14.46 13.68 3.55
C SER A 70 15.53 12.65 3.18
N ILE A 71 15.32 11.89 2.11
CA ILE A 71 16.24 10.81 1.69
C ILE A 71 17.16 11.21 0.51
N PRO A 72 18.40 10.69 0.48
CA PRO A 72 19.25 10.75 -0.70
C PRO A 72 18.63 9.98 -1.88
N ALA A 73 19.15 10.25 -3.08
CA ALA A 73 18.66 9.89 -4.41
C ALA A 73 18.49 8.38 -4.75
N PHE A 74 18.46 7.48 -3.76
CA PHE A 74 18.48 6.03 -4.00
C PHE A 74 17.10 5.37 -4.08
N GLY A 75 16.02 6.13 -3.85
CA GLY A 75 14.64 5.61 -3.83
C GLY A 75 14.25 4.99 -2.48
N PHE A 76 13.00 4.56 -2.36
CA PHE A 76 12.46 3.92 -1.16
C PHE A 76 11.26 3.02 -1.48
N SER A 77 10.78 2.27 -0.50
CA SER A 77 9.61 1.41 -0.66
C SER A 77 8.63 1.53 0.49
N ILE A 78 7.35 1.38 0.18
CA ILE A 78 6.27 1.17 1.15
C ILE A 78 5.56 -0.13 0.80
N GLY A 79 5.01 -0.83 1.78
CA GLY A 79 4.41 -2.12 1.52
C GLY A 79 3.67 -2.69 2.72
N SER A 80 3.01 -3.81 2.48
CA SER A 80 2.29 -4.59 3.46
C SER A 80 2.74 -6.04 3.41
N ASP A 81 3.34 -6.52 4.49
CA ASP A 81 3.75 -7.91 4.67
C ASP A 81 3.03 -8.50 5.88
N TYR A 82 1.81 -9.02 5.63
CA TYR A 82 0.81 -9.32 6.66
C TYR A 82 0.30 -8.11 7.45
N GLY A 83 0.57 -6.91 6.96
CA GLY A 83 0.16 -5.65 7.55
C GLY A 83 1.01 -4.49 7.03
N PRO A 84 0.45 -3.27 7.02
CA PRO A 84 1.09 -2.10 6.44
C PRO A 84 2.38 -1.71 7.18
N CYS A 85 3.37 -1.22 6.43
CA CYS A 85 4.53 -0.54 7.01
C CYS A 85 4.10 0.74 7.72
N LYS A 86 4.99 1.32 8.54
CA LYS A 86 4.67 2.48 9.38
C LYS A 86 3.99 3.62 8.62
N MET A 87 4.49 3.98 7.43
CA MET A 87 3.91 5.09 6.65
C MET A 87 2.46 4.84 6.24
N LEU A 88 2.17 3.62 5.78
CA LEU A 88 0.81 3.21 5.42
C LEU A 88 -0.09 3.07 6.66
N ALA A 89 0.45 2.54 7.76
CA ALA A 89 -0.26 2.37 9.01
C ALA A 89 -0.64 3.71 9.64
N ASP A 90 0.27 4.67 9.70
CA ASP A 90 0.01 6.01 10.25
C ASP A 90 -1.07 6.73 9.43
N ALA A 91 -1.01 6.65 8.09
CA ALA A 91 -2.03 7.22 7.21
C ALA A 91 -3.40 6.54 7.36
N ALA A 92 -3.41 5.22 7.57
CA ALA A 92 -4.63 4.46 7.83
C ALA A 92 -5.23 4.82 9.19
N ASP A 93 -4.40 4.91 10.24
CA ASP A 93 -4.82 5.28 11.58
C ASP A 93 -5.43 6.70 11.59
N GLU A 94 -4.83 7.66 10.87
CA GLU A 94 -5.39 9.02 10.69
C GLU A 94 -6.74 9.02 9.97
N ALA A 95 -6.90 8.12 8.99
CA ALA A 95 -8.13 7.93 8.24
C ALA A 95 -9.18 7.05 8.95
N GLY A 96 -8.85 6.47 10.11
CA GLY A 96 -9.71 5.49 10.79
C GLY A 96 -9.95 4.22 9.98
N ILE A 97 -8.97 3.77 9.19
CA ILE A 97 -9.02 2.54 8.38
C ILE A 97 -8.31 1.42 9.13
N SER A 98 -8.98 0.26 9.24
CA SER A 98 -8.37 -0.92 9.85
C SER A 98 -7.17 -1.41 9.04
N ARG A 99 -6.10 -1.78 9.73
CA ARG A 99 -4.90 -2.35 9.10
C ARG A 99 -5.18 -3.70 8.43
N ALA A 100 -6.26 -4.38 8.80
CA ALA A 100 -6.70 -5.61 8.16
C ALA A 100 -7.19 -5.40 6.71
N ASN A 101 -7.47 -4.16 6.30
CA ASN A 101 -7.87 -3.86 4.92
C ASN A 101 -6.68 -3.84 3.94
N PHE A 102 -5.44 -3.90 4.41
CA PHE A 102 -4.28 -3.84 3.52
C PHE A 102 -3.97 -5.21 2.91
N PRO A 103 -3.72 -5.28 1.60
CA PRO A 103 -3.37 -6.53 0.94
C PRO A 103 -2.08 -7.11 1.51
N PHE A 104 -1.93 -8.43 1.45
CA PHE A 104 -0.69 -9.09 1.85
C PHE A 104 0.36 -9.06 0.74
N LYS A 105 1.63 -9.16 1.16
CA LYS A 105 2.80 -9.34 0.29
C LYS A 105 2.88 -8.33 -0.86
N THR A 106 2.45 -7.10 -0.59
CA THR A 106 2.35 -6.04 -1.58
C THR A 106 3.37 -4.96 -1.30
N THR A 107 4.20 -4.62 -2.29
CA THR A 107 5.26 -3.61 -2.12
C THR A 107 5.29 -2.66 -3.30
N MET A 108 5.33 -1.37 -3.00
CA MET A 108 5.52 -0.27 -3.95
C MET A 108 6.92 0.32 -3.77
N PHE A 109 7.64 0.49 -4.88
CA PHE A 109 8.98 1.05 -4.94
C PHE A 109 8.93 2.39 -5.67
N PHE A 110 9.52 3.41 -5.06
CA PHE A 110 9.76 4.72 -5.64
C PHE A 110 11.22 4.78 -6.06
N THR A 111 11.48 4.83 -7.35
CA THR A 111 12.82 4.83 -7.91
C THR A 111 13.05 6.07 -8.78
N GLU A 112 14.28 6.58 -8.83
CA GLU A 112 14.58 7.73 -9.69
C GLU A 112 14.62 7.38 -11.18
N LYS A 113 14.99 6.14 -11.53
CA LYS A 113 15.20 5.72 -12.92
C LYS A 113 13.98 5.08 -13.55
N GLU A 114 13.29 4.22 -12.80
CA GLU A 114 12.23 3.35 -13.32
C GLU A 114 10.83 3.88 -12.96
N GLY A 115 10.75 4.99 -12.21
CA GLY A 115 9.50 5.53 -11.69
C GLY A 115 8.96 4.70 -10.53
N ILE A 116 7.64 4.58 -10.46
CA ILE A 116 6.96 3.81 -9.41
C ILE A 116 6.63 2.42 -9.94
N LEU A 117 7.14 1.42 -9.22
CA LEU A 117 6.94 0.01 -9.50
C LEU A 117 6.13 -0.63 -8.37
N VAL A 118 5.23 -1.55 -8.70
CA VAL A 118 4.45 -2.29 -7.70
C VAL A 118 4.58 -3.79 -7.91
N ARG A 119 4.79 -4.51 -6.81
CA ARG A 119 4.66 -5.96 -6.73
C ARG A 119 3.41 -6.23 -5.90
N ASP A 120 2.37 -6.71 -6.56
CA ASP A 120 1.05 -6.94 -5.99
C ASP A 120 0.91 -8.43 -5.65
N GLY A 121 1.38 -8.81 -4.47
CA GLY A 121 1.41 -10.19 -4.00
C GLY A 121 2.79 -10.85 -4.05
N TYR A 122 2.88 -12.00 -3.37
CA TYR A 122 4.13 -12.73 -3.21
C TYR A 122 4.63 -13.27 -4.55
N GLY A 123 5.91 -13.04 -4.86
CA GLY A 123 6.52 -13.48 -6.11
C GLY A 123 6.06 -12.72 -7.36
N ALA A 124 5.13 -11.77 -7.25
CA ALA A 124 4.67 -10.98 -8.39
C ALA A 124 5.82 -10.22 -9.07
N LEU A 125 5.74 -10.11 -10.40
CA LEU A 125 6.66 -9.27 -11.17
C LEU A 125 6.35 -7.79 -10.90
N PRO A 126 7.38 -6.92 -10.85
CA PRO A 126 7.16 -5.49 -10.71
C PRO A 126 6.44 -4.94 -11.95
N VAL A 127 5.34 -4.24 -11.74
CA VAL A 127 4.59 -3.52 -12.76
C VAL A 127 4.75 -2.02 -12.55
N ARG A 128 5.11 -1.32 -13.61
CA ARG A 128 5.24 0.14 -13.60
C ARG A 128 3.87 0.80 -13.67
N ILE A 129 3.59 1.73 -12.75
CA ILE A 129 2.30 2.45 -12.70
C ILE A 129 2.40 3.92 -13.10
N CYS A 130 3.62 4.43 -13.35
CA CYS A 130 3.87 5.76 -13.91
C CYS A 130 5.14 5.81 -14.76
#